data_AF-A0A7C2AVQ7-F1
#
_entry.id   AF-A0A7C2AVQ7-F1
#
_cell.length_a   1.000
_cell.length_b   1.000
_cell.length_c   1.000
_cell.angle_alpha   90.00
_cell.angle_beta   90.00
_cell.angle_gamma   90.00
#
_symmetry.space_group_name_H-M   'P 1'
#
loop_
_entity.id
_entity.type
_entity.pdbx_description
1 polymer ?
#
loop_
_entity_poly.entity_id
_entity_poly.type
_entity_poly.pdbx_seq_one_letter_code
_entity_poly.pdbx_strand_id
1 'polypeptide(L)'
;MTTLSQTSGVSAAPIDAAREWRSSLTGLIGALLVFESLTGFAIYLLPFSAFNQFGVILHTLLGILMLLPMVWFVVRHWLVRGKGNLSHYQLLGYVSLAFLVVCIVSGLVLTWQGLVGPRISYDWDVVHLLTGMGLVLFMVIHLATVIIRKGNTDLSPGGLIKARRRFYLYSTVGSGLLLAFCLLWTTQYQEPSTIRGFSDDYNWRFGEDRPFAPSLARLDSSEWSDTLQQQVLKVIGSEKQAAYLAALNEQTLEPVGPLTRVKQVTGQLNLGTEQQRELDIILADAAQKIKAAGSVEPHALASSEQCGTSGCHEQIYKEWLPSAHRYSSLDDMFQRVQTLMAKETSPEHTRYCAGCHDPISLFTGAKNSGNITLSVEGANEGSSCIVCHSIVQTDIQGNGDYTVRPPQRYVYELDQRPMAKFLSDFLIRAYPEHHLRSYSRPLYKTPEFCGACHKQYIDKEVNTDIGRIQGQNQYDSWKNSRWYHKDNPEKTVACRECHMPLVEASQEPAKGDVLDYNRTAEDGKHRSHRMLAANQYIPTLQNLEGAKQHVALTEKWLRGEIEIPEIADKWTTGPVVRMKILAPKTVLPGKEVNF
;
A
#
# COMPACT_ATOMS: atom_id res chain seq x y z
N MET A 1 -0.81 -9.46 -89.72
CA MET A 1 -2.05 -9.69 -88.96
C MET A 1 -1.92 -11.02 -88.26
N THR A 2 -1.52 -10.99 -87.00
CA THR A 2 -1.33 -12.19 -86.18
C THR A 2 -2.08 -11.91 -84.88
N THR A 3 -3.11 -12.71 -84.64
CA THR A 3 -4.12 -12.55 -83.60
C THR A 3 -3.52 -12.79 -82.22
N LEU A 4 -3.59 -11.77 -81.36
CA LEU A 4 -3.27 -11.86 -79.93
C LEU A 4 -4.33 -12.72 -79.24
N SER A 5 -3.89 -13.85 -78.69
CA SER A 5 -4.66 -14.67 -77.77
C SER A 5 -4.84 -13.91 -76.45
N GLN A 6 -6.09 -13.55 -76.14
CA GLN A 6 -6.47 -13.10 -74.80
C GLN A 6 -6.41 -14.29 -73.85
N THR A 7 -5.38 -14.32 -73.00
CA THR A 7 -5.39 -15.16 -71.80
C THR A 7 -6.45 -14.61 -70.85
N SER A 8 -7.54 -15.37 -70.71
CA SER A 8 -8.58 -15.14 -69.71
C SER A 8 -7.96 -15.17 -68.31
N GLY A 9 -7.94 -14.00 -67.65
CA GLY A 9 -7.60 -13.91 -66.24
C GLY A 9 -8.59 -14.74 -65.43
N VAL A 10 -8.07 -15.73 -64.70
CA VAL A 10 -8.81 -16.49 -63.70
C VAL A 10 -9.41 -15.48 -62.71
N SER A 11 -10.72 -15.27 -62.77
CA SER A 11 -11.39 -14.44 -61.77
C SER A 11 -11.27 -15.14 -60.42
N ALA A 12 -10.73 -14.43 -59.43
CA ALA A 12 -10.66 -14.96 -58.08
C ALA A 12 -12.08 -15.30 -57.61
N ALA A 13 -12.29 -16.52 -57.12
CA ALA A 13 -13.59 -16.97 -56.64
C ALA A 13 -14.21 -15.94 -55.68
N PRO A 14 -15.52 -15.63 -55.79
CA PRO A 14 -16.16 -14.63 -54.96
C PRO A 14 -16.05 -15.02 -53.48
N ILE A 15 -15.55 -14.09 -52.66
CA ILE A 15 -15.31 -14.34 -51.23
C ILE A 15 -16.67 -14.46 -50.51
N ASP A 16 -17.03 -15.68 -50.07
CA ASP A 16 -18.24 -15.95 -49.28
C ASP A 16 -18.16 -15.27 -47.90
N ALA A 17 -18.72 -14.06 -47.81
CA ALA A 17 -18.77 -13.29 -46.58
C ALA A 17 -19.59 -13.99 -45.49
N ALA A 18 -20.69 -14.65 -45.84
CA ALA A 18 -21.56 -15.32 -44.88
C ALA A 18 -20.87 -16.52 -44.22
N ARG A 19 -19.99 -17.23 -44.93
CA ARG A 19 -19.14 -18.29 -44.34
C ARG A 19 -18.12 -17.74 -43.34
N GLU A 20 -17.49 -16.60 -43.63
CA GLU A 20 -16.52 -15.96 -42.72
C GLU A 20 -17.17 -15.51 -41.41
N TRP A 21 -18.37 -14.90 -41.47
CA TRP A 21 -19.15 -14.50 -40.28
C TRP A 21 -19.68 -15.71 -39.48
N ARG A 22 -19.88 -16.87 -40.11
CA ARG A 22 -20.32 -18.10 -39.45
C ARG A 22 -19.16 -18.91 -38.85
N SER A 23 -17.92 -18.53 -39.10
CA SER A 23 -16.77 -19.27 -38.60
C SER A 23 -16.71 -19.21 -37.07
N SER A 24 -16.52 -20.37 -36.44
CA SER A 24 -16.30 -20.49 -35.00
C SER A 24 -15.07 -19.71 -34.55
N LEU A 25 -14.01 -19.69 -35.35
CA LEU A 25 -12.80 -18.91 -35.09
C LEU A 25 -13.11 -17.41 -34.99
N THR A 26 -13.86 -16.86 -35.95
CA THR A 26 -14.28 -15.44 -35.92
C THR A 26 -15.08 -15.13 -34.67
N GLY A 27 -16.03 -16.00 -34.30
CA GLY A 27 -16.82 -15.84 -33.07
C GLY A 27 -15.98 -15.92 -31.78
N LEU A 28 -15.03 -16.86 -31.71
CA LEU A 28 -14.12 -17.01 -30.58
C LEU A 28 -13.22 -15.77 -30.42
N ILE A 29 -12.59 -15.31 -31.51
CA ILE A 29 -11.75 -14.11 -31.50
C ILE A 29 -12.59 -12.88 -31.14
N GLY A 30 -13.82 -12.77 -31.64
CA GLY A 30 -14.75 -11.71 -31.24
C GLY A 30 -15.07 -11.73 -29.75
N ALA A 31 -15.38 -12.90 -29.18
CA ALA A 31 -15.65 -13.06 -27.76
C ALA A 31 -14.45 -12.68 -26.88
N LEU A 32 -13.26 -13.17 -27.23
CA LEU A 32 -12.02 -12.89 -26.48
C LEU A 32 -11.64 -11.41 -26.59
N LEU A 33 -11.67 -10.81 -27.78
CA LEU A 33 -11.40 -9.37 -27.93
C LEU A 33 -12.38 -8.50 -27.14
N VAL A 34 -13.67 -8.84 -27.12
CA VAL A 34 -14.65 -8.11 -26.30
C VAL A 34 -14.33 -8.29 -24.82
N PHE A 35 -14.01 -9.50 -24.38
CA PHE A 35 -13.61 -9.75 -22.99
C PHE A 35 -12.35 -8.95 -22.60
N GLU A 36 -11.25 -9.06 -23.35
CA GLU A 36 -9.99 -8.34 -23.10
C GLU A 36 -10.21 -6.82 -23.09
N SER A 37 -11.05 -6.31 -23.99
CA SER A 37 -11.39 -4.88 -24.01
C SER A 37 -12.14 -4.47 -22.74
N LEU A 38 -13.17 -5.23 -22.34
CA LEU A 38 -13.97 -4.91 -21.16
C LEU A 38 -13.17 -5.04 -19.87
N THR A 39 -12.35 -6.07 -19.73
CA THR A 39 -11.49 -6.24 -18.55
C THR A 39 -10.36 -5.23 -18.51
N GLY A 40 -9.76 -4.86 -19.65
CA GLY A 40 -8.78 -3.77 -19.73
C GLY A 40 -9.35 -2.43 -19.25
N PHE A 41 -10.57 -2.07 -19.69
CA PHE A 41 -11.26 -0.88 -19.18
C PHE A 41 -11.65 -1.00 -17.70
N ALA A 42 -12.07 -2.19 -17.25
CA ALA A 42 -12.42 -2.42 -15.84
C ALA A 42 -11.21 -2.24 -14.91
N ILE A 43 -10.04 -2.75 -15.30
CA ILE A 43 -8.78 -2.58 -14.54
C ILE A 43 -8.42 -1.09 -14.40
N TYR A 44 -8.63 -0.30 -15.46
CA TYR A 44 -8.34 1.14 -15.45
C TYR A 44 -9.39 1.98 -14.70
N LEU A 45 -10.68 1.66 -14.81
CA LEU A 45 -11.77 2.53 -14.33
C LEU A 45 -12.37 2.14 -12.98
N LEU A 46 -12.33 0.85 -12.62
CA LEU A 46 -12.94 0.37 -11.38
C LEU A 46 -11.93 0.35 -10.23
N PRO A 47 -12.38 0.53 -8.98
CA PRO A 47 -11.50 0.52 -7.82
C PRO A 47 -10.86 -0.86 -7.60
N PHE A 48 -9.80 -0.87 -6.80
CA PHE A 48 -9.17 -2.11 -6.34
C PHE A 48 -10.21 -2.98 -5.61
N SER A 49 -10.39 -4.21 -6.08
CA SER A 49 -11.38 -5.16 -5.59
C SER A 49 -11.00 -6.57 -6.01
N ALA A 50 -11.53 -7.59 -5.33
CA ALA A 50 -11.32 -8.98 -5.72
C ALA A 50 -11.74 -9.25 -7.18
N PHE A 51 -12.86 -8.66 -7.63
CA PHE A 51 -13.32 -8.75 -9.02
C PHE A 51 -12.27 -8.26 -10.02
N ASN A 52 -11.70 -7.09 -9.78
CA ASN A 52 -10.66 -6.53 -10.64
C ASN A 52 -9.38 -7.36 -10.62
N GLN A 53 -8.98 -7.88 -9.46
CA GLN A 53 -7.79 -8.74 -9.34
C GLN A 53 -7.96 -10.05 -10.13
N PHE A 54 -9.10 -10.73 -10.00
CA PHE A 54 -9.40 -11.88 -10.86
C PHE A 54 -9.50 -11.51 -12.34
N GLY A 55 -9.98 -10.30 -12.63
CA GLY A 55 -9.94 -9.69 -13.96
C GLY A 55 -8.53 -9.61 -14.53
N VAL A 56 -7.54 -9.12 -13.77
CA VAL A 56 -6.12 -9.06 -14.18
C VAL A 56 -5.56 -10.45 -14.50
N ILE A 57 -5.82 -11.44 -13.64
CA ILE A 57 -5.39 -12.83 -13.85
C ILE A 57 -5.96 -13.38 -15.15
N LEU A 58 -7.27 -13.23 -15.36
CA LEU A 58 -7.95 -13.78 -16.54
C LEU A 58 -7.62 -13.01 -17.82
N HIS A 59 -7.50 -11.68 -17.77
CA HIS A 59 -7.04 -10.85 -18.89
C HIS A 59 -5.66 -11.30 -19.36
N THR A 60 -4.73 -11.49 -18.42
CA THR A 60 -3.38 -11.95 -18.75
C THR A 60 -3.38 -13.36 -19.34
N LEU A 61 -4.08 -14.29 -18.69
CA LEU A 61 -4.13 -15.69 -19.12
C LEU A 61 -4.79 -15.84 -20.50
N LEU A 62 -5.96 -15.22 -20.69
CA LEU A 62 -6.72 -15.31 -21.93
C LEU A 62 -6.06 -14.50 -23.04
N GLY A 63 -5.40 -13.39 -22.73
CA GLY A 63 -4.54 -12.65 -23.65
C GLY A 63 -3.44 -13.53 -24.24
N ILE A 64 -2.71 -14.29 -23.40
CA ILE A 64 -1.68 -15.24 -23.84
C ILE A 64 -2.30 -16.36 -24.69
N LEU A 65 -3.38 -16.99 -24.20
CA LEU A 65 -4.05 -18.10 -24.90
C LEU A 65 -4.64 -17.66 -26.25
N MET A 66 -5.02 -16.39 -26.39
CA MET A 66 -5.57 -15.81 -27.61
C MET A 66 -4.50 -15.60 -28.70
N LEU A 67 -3.20 -15.54 -28.36
CA LEU A 67 -2.14 -15.15 -29.32
C LEU A 67 -2.12 -16.02 -30.58
N LEU A 68 -2.04 -17.35 -30.43
CA LEU A 68 -1.99 -18.27 -31.57
C LEU A 68 -3.24 -18.20 -32.47
N PRO A 69 -4.48 -18.31 -31.94
CA PRO A 69 -5.67 -18.20 -32.79
C PRO A 69 -5.82 -16.79 -33.38
N MET A 70 -5.36 -15.74 -32.69
CA MET A 70 -5.37 -14.36 -33.20
C MET A 70 -4.44 -14.20 -34.40
N VAL A 71 -3.18 -14.64 -34.29
CA VAL A 71 -2.21 -14.58 -35.40
C VAL A 71 -2.75 -15.35 -36.60
N TRP A 72 -3.28 -16.55 -36.38
CA TRP A 72 -3.90 -17.34 -37.44
C TRP A 72 -5.09 -16.60 -38.10
N PHE A 73 -5.97 -16.00 -37.29
CA PHE A 73 -7.09 -15.20 -37.79
C PHE A 73 -6.61 -14.02 -38.64
N VAL A 74 -5.66 -13.23 -38.14
CA VAL A 74 -5.10 -12.05 -38.82
C VAL A 74 -4.44 -12.44 -40.15
N VAL A 75 -3.59 -13.47 -40.16
CA VAL A 75 -2.92 -13.94 -41.38
C VAL A 75 -3.94 -14.40 -42.41
N ARG A 76 -4.92 -15.23 -42.01
CA ARG A 76 -5.99 -15.66 -42.91
C ARG A 76 -6.79 -14.48 -43.43
N HIS A 77 -7.17 -13.55 -42.55
CA HIS A 77 -7.95 -12.37 -42.92
C HIS A 77 -7.19 -11.52 -43.94
N TRP A 78 -5.89 -11.30 -43.72
CA TRP A 78 -5.00 -10.58 -44.63
C TRP A 78 -4.89 -11.27 -45.99
N LEU A 79 -4.64 -12.58 -46.02
CA LEU A 79 -4.49 -13.34 -47.28
C LEU A 79 -5.77 -13.30 -48.14
N VAL A 80 -6.94 -13.28 -47.50
CA VAL A 80 -8.25 -13.25 -48.17
C VAL A 80 -8.66 -11.83 -48.57
N ARG A 81 -8.38 -10.80 -47.76
CA ARG A 81 -8.90 -9.43 -47.93
C ARG A 81 -7.86 -8.37 -48.30
N GLY A 82 -6.57 -8.71 -48.27
CA GLY A 82 -5.46 -7.81 -48.54
C GLY A 82 -5.11 -7.61 -50.02
N LYS A 83 -5.81 -8.31 -50.93
CA LYS A 83 -5.61 -8.18 -52.39
C LYS A 83 -6.49 -7.06 -52.97
N GLY A 84 -6.00 -6.35 -54.00
CA GLY A 84 -6.74 -5.30 -54.72
C GLY A 84 -6.28 -3.87 -54.38
N ASN A 85 -6.98 -2.86 -54.90
CA ASN A 85 -6.66 -1.44 -54.68
C ASN A 85 -7.00 -1.01 -53.25
N LEU A 86 -6.12 -0.22 -52.64
CA LEU A 86 -6.29 0.30 -51.27
C LEU A 86 -7.59 1.11 -51.15
N SER A 87 -8.54 0.57 -50.38
CA SER A 87 -9.77 1.26 -49.99
C SER A 87 -9.69 1.82 -48.57
N HIS A 88 -10.55 2.78 -48.24
CA HIS A 88 -10.63 3.33 -46.87
C HIS A 88 -10.95 2.26 -45.81
N TYR A 89 -11.66 1.19 -46.17
CA TYR A 89 -11.91 0.06 -45.26
C TYR A 89 -10.66 -0.79 -45.00
N GLN A 90 -9.82 -0.99 -46.03
CA GLN A 90 -8.53 -1.69 -45.89
C GLN A 90 -7.55 -0.83 -45.08
N LEU A 91 -7.56 0.49 -45.28
CA LEU A 91 -6.81 1.43 -44.45
C LEU A 91 -7.20 1.31 -42.98
N LEU A 92 -8.51 1.34 -42.66
CA LEU A 92 -8.99 1.14 -41.29
C LEU A 92 -8.56 -0.23 -40.72
N GLY A 93 -8.58 -1.28 -41.55
CA GLY A 93 -8.09 -2.61 -41.14
C GLY A 93 -6.59 -2.63 -40.84
N TYR A 94 -5.78 -1.91 -41.61
CA TYR A 94 -4.34 -1.79 -41.39
C TYR A 94 -4.01 -0.96 -40.15
N VAL A 95 -4.75 0.12 -39.90
CA VAL A 95 -4.63 0.89 -38.66
C VAL A 95 -4.99 0.03 -37.44
N SER A 96 -6.11 -0.70 -37.49
CA SER A 96 -6.48 -1.66 -36.42
C SER A 96 -5.41 -2.73 -36.22
N LEU A 97 -4.80 -3.25 -37.29
CA LEU A 97 -3.72 -4.21 -37.20
C LEU A 97 -2.48 -3.61 -36.53
N ALA A 98 -2.10 -2.37 -36.86
CA ALA A 98 -0.98 -1.70 -36.23
C ALA A 98 -1.20 -1.54 -34.71
N PHE A 99 -2.39 -1.08 -34.30
CA PHE A 99 -2.75 -1.02 -32.88
C PHE A 99 -2.75 -2.39 -32.20
N LEU A 100 -3.28 -3.42 -32.87
CA LEU A 100 -3.27 -4.80 -32.35
C LEU A 100 -1.86 -5.30 -32.11
N VAL A 101 -0.94 -5.09 -33.06
CA VAL A 101 0.46 -5.52 -32.94
C VAL A 101 1.14 -4.83 -31.75
N VAL A 102 1.01 -3.51 -31.63
CA VAL A 102 1.64 -2.78 -30.52
C VAL A 102 1.01 -3.20 -29.19
N CYS A 103 -0.31 -3.39 -29.13
CA CYS A 103 -1.03 -3.84 -27.94
C CYS A 103 -0.59 -5.26 -27.49
N ILE A 104 -0.42 -6.19 -28.45
CA ILE A 104 0.11 -7.54 -28.16
C ILE A 104 1.54 -7.46 -27.63
N VAL A 105 2.40 -6.66 -28.26
CA VAL A 105 3.80 -6.52 -27.83
C VAL A 105 3.89 -5.90 -26.44
N SER A 106 3.17 -4.81 -26.18
CA SER A 106 3.15 -4.18 -24.87
C SER A 106 2.57 -5.12 -23.80
N GLY A 107 1.49 -5.85 -24.12
CA GLY A 107 0.89 -6.84 -23.21
C GLY A 107 1.82 -8.00 -22.88
N LEU A 108 2.59 -8.48 -23.85
CA LEU A 108 3.63 -9.50 -23.63
C LEU A 108 4.78 -8.97 -22.76
N VAL A 109 5.21 -7.73 -22.97
CA VAL A 109 6.23 -7.09 -22.12
C VAL A 109 5.74 -6.98 -20.67
N LEU A 110 4.51 -6.50 -20.46
CA LEU A 110 3.90 -6.38 -19.13
C LEU A 110 3.72 -7.75 -18.46
N THR A 111 3.26 -8.75 -19.22
CA THR A 111 3.12 -10.14 -18.74
C THR A 111 4.47 -10.67 -18.26
N TRP A 112 5.52 -10.51 -19.06
CA TRP A 112 6.87 -10.92 -18.68
C TRP A 112 7.35 -10.20 -17.41
N GLN A 113 7.16 -8.88 -17.35
CA GLN A 113 7.52 -8.08 -16.17
C GLN A 113 6.75 -8.50 -14.91
N GLY A 114 5.45 -8.84 -15.02
CA GLY A 114 4.65 -9.34 -13.90
C GLY A 114 5.09 -10.72 -13.42
N LEU A 115 5.53 -11.59 -14.34
CA LEU A 115 5.94 -12.97 -14.01
C LEU A 115 7.34 -13.05 -13.38
N VAL A 116 8.31 -12.29 -13.90
CA VAL A 116 9.73 -12.43 -13.49
C VAL A 116 10.38 -11.14 -13.02
N GLY A 117 9.79 -9.99 -13.32
CA GLY A 117 10.32 -8.69 -12.91
C GLY A 117 9.91 -8.29 -11.49
N PRO A 118 10.49 -7.20 -10.96
CA PRO A 118 10.11 -6.66 -9.65
C PRO A 118 8.76 -5.92 -9.66
N ARG A 119 8.35 -5.40 -10.82
CA ARG A 119 7.06 -4.74 -11.10
C ARG A 119 6.92 -4.48 -12.60
N ILE A 120 5.72 -4.19 -13.07
CA ILE A 120 5.50 -3.64 -14.40
C ILE A 120 6.04 -2.20 -14.55
N SER A 121 6.41 -1.86 -15.77
CA SER A 121 6.83 -0.51 -16.15
C SER A 121 5.60 0.36 -16.45
N TYR A 122 5.51 1.52 -15.82
CA TYR A 122 4.42 2.46 -16.05
C TYR A 122 4.34 2.92 -17.51
N ASP A 123 5.48 3.13 -18.17
CA ASP A 123 5.50 3.51 -19.59
C ASP A 123 4.88 2.45 -20.50
N TRP A 124 5.19 1.17 -20.25
CA TRP A 124 4.62 0.07 -21.02
C TRP A 124 3.13 -0.14 -20.72
N ASP A 125 2.71 0.11 -19.48
CA ASP A 125 1.31 0.07 -19.06
C ASP A 125 0.50 1.14 -19.79
N VAL A 126 1.01 2.38 -19.84
CA VAL A 126 0.40 3.47 -20.61
C VAL A 126 0.35 3.16 -22.10
N VAL A 127 1.42 2.62 -22.68
CA VAL A 127 1.42 2.19 -24.10
C VAL A 127 0.36 1.12 -24.34
N HIS A 128 0.25 0.12 -23.46
CA HIS A 128 -0.74 -0.94 -23.57
C HIS A 128 -2.17 -0.39 -23.49
N LEU A 129 -2.45 0.47 -22.50
CA LEU A 129 -3.74 1.13 -22.32
C LEU A 129 -4.15 1.94 -23.56
N LEU A 130 -3.29 2.85 -24.03
CA LEU A 130 -3.58 3.73 -25.15
C LEU A 130 -3.76 2.96 -26.46
N THR A 131 -2.95 1.92 -26.69
CA THR A 131 -3.07 1.10 -27.89
C THR A 131 -4.26 0.15 -27.84
N GLY A 132 -4.66 -0.32 -26.65
CA GLY A 132 -5.92 -1.04 -26.44
C GLY A 132 -7.14 -0.16 -26.73
N MET A 133 -7.18 1.07 -26.21
CA MET A 133 -8.25 2.04 -26.50
C MET A 133 -8.33 2.35 -28.00
N GLY A 134 -7.17 2.59 -28.64
CA GLY A 134 -7.07 2.79 -30.08
C GLY A 134 -7.57 1.60 -30.89
N LEU A 135 -7.17 0.37 -30.50
CA LEU A 135 -7.63 -0.86 -31.12
C LEU A 135 -9.15 -0.97 -31.07
N VAL A 136 -9.78 -0.75 -29.90
CA VAL A 136 -11.24 -0.81 -29.75
C VAL A 136 -11.91 0.20 -30.68
N LEU A 137 -11.46 1.46 -30.69
CA LEU A 137 -12.03 2.52 -31.51
C LEU A 137 -11.98 2.16 -33.01
N PHE A 138 -10.80 1.83 -33.53
CA PHE A 138 -10.62 1.55 -34.95
C PHE A 138 -11.26 0.22 -35.36
N MET A 139 -11.29 -0.78 -34.48
CA MET A 139 -12.00 -2.05 -34.73
C MET A 139 -13.50 -1.85 -34.84
N VAL A 140 -14.11 -1.05 -33.95
CA VAL A 140 -15.54 -0.72 -34.01
C VAL A 140 -15.88 0.02 -35.31
N ILE A 141 -15.08 1.01 -35.70
CA ILE A 141 -15.27 1.75 -36.96
C ILE A 141 -15.07 0.81 -38.17
N HIS A 142 -14.05 -0.04 -38.16
CA HIS A 142 -13.80 -1.03 -39.22
C HIS A 142 -14.98 -2.01 -39.37
N LEU A 143 -15.48 -2.56 -38.26
CA LEU A 143 -16.64 -3.45 -38.27
C LEU A 143 -17.90 -2.74 -38.78
N ALA A 144 -18.22 -1.56 -38.25
CA ALA A 144 -19.41 -0.79 -38.63
C ALA A 144 -19.41 -0.48 -40.14
N THR A 145 -18.28 -0.03 -40.67
CA THR A 145 -18.13 0.30 -42.09
C THR A 145 -18.27 -0.93 -43.00
N VAL A 146 -17.77 -2.10 -42.59
CA VAL A 146 -17.96 -3.38 -43.30
C VAL A 146 -19.40 -3.90 -43.21
N ILE A 147 -20.07 -3.67 -42.09
CA ILE A 147 -21.47 -4.05 -41.87
C ILE A 147 -22.39 -3.24 -42.78
N ILE A 148 -22.20 -1.91 -42.83
CA ILE A 148 -23.01 -0.96 -43.61
C ILE A 148 -22.83 -1.16 -45.12
N ARG A 149 -21.58 -1.32 -45.60
CA ARG A 149 -21.28 -1.41 -47.05
C ARG A 149 -21.92 -2.61 -47.76
N LYS A 150 -21.96 -3.78 -47.11
CA LYS A 150 -22.36 -5.06 -47.76
C LYS A 150 -23.86 -5.36 -47.70
N GLY A 151 -24.69 -4.43 -47.25
CA GLY A 151 -26.16 -4.58 -47.31
C GLY A 151 -26.72 -4.59 -48.74
N ASN A 152 -25.96 -4.16 -49.76
CA ASN A 152 -26.49 -3.82 -51.08
C ASN A 152 -26.02 -4.68 -52.27
N THR A 153 -25.19 -5.72 -52.09
CA THR A 153 -24.58 -6.44 -53.24
C THR A 153 -24.56 -7.98 -53.18
N ASP A 154 -25.09 -8.63 -52.14
CA ASP A 154 -25.11 -10.10 -52.06
C ASP A 154 -26.46 -10.69 -52.51
N LEU A 155 -26.42 -11.76 -53.33
CA LEU A 155 -27.57 -12.48 -53.91
C LEU A 155 -28.48 -13.21 -52.87
N SER A 156 -28.25 -13.01 -51.56
CA SER A 156 -29.07 -13.54 -50.46
C SER A 156 -28.91 -12.68 -49.18
N PRO A 157 -29.62 -11.55 -49.06
CA PRO A 157 -29.53 -10.66 -47.89
C PRO A 157 -29.81 -11.37 -46.56
N GLY A 158 -30.73 -12.35 -46.55
CA GLY A 158 -31.11 -13.10 -45.34
C GLY A 158 -30.01 -13.98 -44.76
N GLY A 159 -29.17 -14.58 -45.61
CA GLY A 159 -28.07 -15.46 -45.17
C GLY A 159 -26.96 -14.70 -44.43
N LEU A 160 -26.61 -13.50 -44.92
CA LEU A 160 -25.59 -12.66 -44.31
C LEU A 160 -26.06 -12.05 -42.98
N ILE A 161 -27.33 -11.62 -42.90
CA ILE A 161 -27.92 -11.10 -41.66
C ILE A 161 -27.90 -12.18 -40.57
N LYS A 162 -28.32 -13.41 -40.90
CA LYS A 162 -28.30 -14.55 -39.96
C LYS A 162 -26.88 -14.88 -39.51
N ALA A 163 -25.90 -14.84 -40.42
CA ALA A 163 -24.49 -15.05 -40.10
C ALA A 163 -23.94 -13.99 -39.12
N ARG A 164 -24.22 -12.70 -39.35
CA ARG A 164 -23.80 -11.61 -38.46
C ARG A 164 -24.47 -11.69 -37.08
N ARG A 165 -25.78 -11.97 -37.03
CA ARG A 165 -26.50 -12.18 -35.76
C ARG A 165 -25.87 -13.31 -34.93
N ARG A 166 -25.47 -14.40 -35.60
CA ARG A 166 -24.74 -15.48 -34.94
C ARG A 166 -23.40 -15.00 -34.37
N PHE A 167 -22.61 -14.25 -35.12
CA PHE A 167 -21.34 -13.68 -34.63
C PHE A 167 -21.54 -12.80 -33.39
N TYR A 168 -22.51 -11.87 -33.41
CA TYR A 168 -22.79 -11.00 -32.25
C TYR A 168 -23.23 -11.82 -31.04
N LEU A 169 -24.15 -12.76 -31.24
CA LEU A 169 -24.61 -13.64 -30.16
C LEU A 169 -23.43 -14.42 -29.54
N TYR A 170 -22.58 -15.03 -30.37
CA TYR A 170 -21.41 -15.78 -29.89
C TYR A 170 -20.42 -14.87 -29.16
N SER A 171 -20.14 -13.69 -29.69
CA SER A 171 -19.18 -12.76 -29.09
C SER A 171 -19.69 -12.24 -27.75
N THR A 172 -20.95 -11.79 -27.68
CA THR A 172 -21.56 -11.25 -26.47
C THR A 172 -21.81 -12.33 -25.41
N VAL A 173 -22.33 -13.50 -25.79
CA VAL A 173 -22.54 -14.60 -24.83
C VAL A 173 -21.20 -15.14 -24.36
N GLY A 174 -20.23 -15.33 -25.26
CA GLY A 174 -18.89 -15.79 -24.90
C GLY A 174 -18.19 -14.85 -23.93
N SER A 175 -18.14 -13.56 -24.22
CA SER A 175 -17.55 -12.57 -23.30
C SER A 175 -18.34 -12.46 -21.99
N GLY A 176 -19.67 -12.54 -22.06
CA GLY A 176 -20.55 -12.51 -20.89
C GLY A 176 -20.33 -13.70 -19.95
N LEU A 177 -20.10 -14.90 -20.49
CA LEU A 177 -19.77 -16.10 -19.71
C LEU A 177 -18.42 -15.97 -19.01
N LEU A 178 -17.41 -15.37 -19.67
CA LEU A 178 -16.10 -15.12 -19.07
C LEU A 178 -16.18 -14.09 -17.94
N LEU A 179 -16.96 -13.01 -18.12
CA LEU A 179 -17.22 -12.04 -17.04
C LEU A 179 -18.03 -12.66 -15.89
N ALA A 180 -19.01 -13.51 -16.20
CA ALA A 180 -19.75 -14.26 -15.19
C ALA A 180 -18.84 -15.22 -14.42
N PHE A 181 -17.81 -15.78 -15.07
CA PHE A 181 -16.79 -16.57 -14.39
C PHE A 181 -15.94 -15.71 -13.43
N CYS A 182 -15.51 -14.50 -13.81
CA CYS A 182 -14.86 -13.56 -12.89
C CYS A 182 -15.73 -13.28 -11.66
N LEU A 183 -17.03 -13.01 -11.88
CA LEU A 183 -17.98 -12.74 -10.80
C LEU A 183 -18.20 -13.96 -9.91
N LEU A 184 -18.34 -15.15 -10.50
CA LEU A 184 -18.45 -16.39 -9.75
C LEU A 184 -17.21 -16.61 -8.90
N TRP A 185 -16.01 -16.44 -9.46
CA TRP A 185 -14.76 -16.55 -8.70
C TRP A 185 -14.71 -15.56 -7.54
N THR A 186 -15.15 -14.32 -7.78
CA THR A 186 -15.26 -13.29 -6.74
C THR A 186 -16.20 -13.71 -5.61
N THR A 187 -17.36 -14.27 -5.92
CA THR A 187 -18.33 -14.69 -4.89
C THR A 187 -17.93 -15.95 -4.14
N GLN A 188 -17.05 -16.77 -4.72
CA GLN A 188 -16.46 -17.93 -4.03
C GLN A 188 -15.24 -17.56 -3.17
N TYR A 189 -14.62 -16.41 -3.43
CA TYR A 189 -13.48 -15.95 -2.65
C TYR A 189 -13.95 -15.36 -1.32
N GLN A 190 -13.41 -15.89 -0.22
CA GLN A 190 -13.59 -15.35 1.11
C GLN A 190 -12.36 -14.52 1.47
N GLU A 191 -12.50 -13.21 1.51
CA GLU A 191 -11.45 -12.31 1.95
C GLU A 191 -11.22 -12.54 3.46
N PRO A 192 -9.97 -12.83 3.88
CA PRO A 192 -9.66 -12.96 5.30
C PRO A 192 -9.95 -11.65 6.04
N SER A 193 -10.67 -11.72 7.16
CA SER A 193 -10.92 -10.52 7.98
C SER A 193 -9.60 -9.97 8.51
N THR A 194 -9.44 -8.65 8.49
CA THR A 194 -8.32 -7.95 9.13
C THR A 194 -8.71 -7.33 10.46
N ILE A 195 -10.02 -7.29 10.76
CA ILE A 195 -10.61 -6.69 11.95
C ILE A 195 -11.25 -7.79 12.80
N ARG A 196 -11.18 -7.61 14.12
CA ARG A 196 -11.79 -8.50 15.11
C ARG A 196 -12.32 -7.73 16.32
N GLY A 197 -13.16 -8.40 17.09
CA GLY A 197 -13.57 -7.92 18.41
C GLY A 197 -12.51 -8.18 19.47
N PHE A 198 -12.55 -7.35 20.52
CA PHE A 198 -11.84 -7.63 21.76
C PHE A 198 -12.43 -8.89 22.42
N SER A 199 -11.61 -9.59 23.20
CA SER A 199 -12.08 -10.74 23.98
C SER A 199 -13.04 -10.31 25.09
N ASP A 200 -13.91 -11.23 25.53
CA ASP A 200 -14.90 -10.94 26.59
C ASP A 200 -14.25 -10.57 27.94
N ASP A 201 -13.01 -11.03 28.16
CA ASP A 201 -12.19 -10.72 29.33
C ASP A 201 -11.30 -9.48 29.13
N TYR A 202 -11.49 -8.69 28.06
CA TYR A 202 -10.72 -7.47 27.83
C TYR A 202 -10.94 -6.43 28.92
N ASN A 203 -9.84 -5.94 29.50
CA ASN A 203 -9.89 -4.96 30.58
C ASN A 203 -9.88 -3.52 30.03
N TRP A 204 -10.97 -2.79 30.32
CA TRP A 204 -11.25 -1.41 29.89
C TRP A 204 -10.86 -0.34 30.92
N ARG A 205 -9.85 -0.61 31.77
CA ARG A 205 -9.41 0.25 32.88
C ARG A 205 -9.28 1.75 32.53
N PHE A 206 -8.83 2.07 31.33
CA PHE A 206 -8.53 3.45 30.89
C PHE A 206 -9.66 4.09 30.06
N GLY A 207 -10.85 3.48 30.02
CA GLY A 207 -12.03 3.97 29.32
C GLY A 207 -12.51 3.03 28.22
N GLU A 208 -13.83 2.91 28.06
CA GLU A 208 -14.47 2.00 27.10
C GLU A 208 -14.24 2.38 25.62
N ASP A 209 -13.78 3.61 25.37
CA ASP A 209 -13.47 4.16 24.04
C ASP A 209 -11.97 4.42 23.85
N ARG A 210 -11.13 3.92 24.76
CA ARG A 210 -9.66 4.03 24.71
C ARG A 210 -9.02 2.65 24.89
N PRO A 211 -9.24 1.70 23.96
CA PRO A 211 -8.80 0.33 24.15
C PRO A 211 -7.30 0.22 24.38
N PHE A 212 -6.49 1.03 23.70
CA PHE A 212 -5.02 0.95 23.73
C PHE A 212 -4.36 1.83 24.78
N ALA A 213 -5.14 2.61 25.55
CA ALA A 213 -4.59 3.44 26.61
C ALA A 213 -3.86 2.60 27.68
N PRO A 214 -2.80 3.15 28.31
CA PRO A 214 -2.35 4.55 28.24
C PRO A 214 -1.39 4.87 27.08
N SER A 215 -1.21 3.98 26.10
CA SER A 215 -0.62 4.38 24.81
C SER A 215 -1.59 5.29 24.05
N LEU A 216 -1.04 6.23 23.28
CA LEU A 216 -1.82 7.10 22.39
C LEU A 216 -2.00 6.51 20.99
N ALA A 217 -1.53 5.28 20.78
CA ALA A 217 -1.68 4.56 19.52
C ALA A 217 -3.16 4.27 19.23
N ARG A 218 -3.54 4.41 17.96
CA ARG A 218 -4.93 4.32 17.49
C ARG A 218 -5.03 3.42 16.27
N LEU A 219 -6.15 2.71 16.16
CA LEU A 219 -6.58 2.17 14.88
C LEU A 219 -7.36 3.24 14.14
N ASP A 220 -7.20 3.28 12.83
CA ASP A 220 -8.00 4.16 12.01
C ASP A 220 -9.47 3.79 12.12
N SER A 221 -10.25 4.82 12.41
CA SER A 221 -11.61 4.74 12.90
C SER A 221 -12.51 5.70 12.11
N SER A 222 -11.99 6.29 11.03
CA SER A 222 -12.61 7.39 10.29
C SER A 222 -14.04 7.07 9.82
N GLU A 223 -14.27 5.85 9.32
CA GLU A 223 -15.58 5.45 8.79
C GLU A 223 -16.69 5.51 9.85
N TRP A 224 -16.45 4.92 11.03
CA TRP A 224 -17.45 4.95 12.09
C TRP A 224 -17.46 6.28 12.84
N SER A 225 -16.33 6.99 12.94
CA SER A 225 -16.30 8.32 13.56
C SER A 225 -17.06 9.35 12.73
N ASP A 226 -16.95 9.30 11.40
CA ASP A 226 -17.71 10.16 10.49
C ASP A 226 -19.21 9.88 10.59
N THR A 227 -19.57 8.59 10.63
CA THR A 227 -20.96 8.16 10.83
C THR A 227 -21.51 8.65 12.17
N LEU A 228 -20.75 8.45 13.26
CA LEU A 228 -21.10 8.94 14.59
C LEU A 228 -21.29 10.46 14.58
N GLN A 229 -20.35 11.20 14.00
CA GLN A 229 -20.43 12.65 13.93
C GLN A 229 -21.68 13.11 13.16
N GLN A 230 -21.99 12.48 12.02
CA GLN A 230 -23.22 12.78 11.26
C GLN A 230 -24.49 12.52 12.08
N GLN A 231 -24.54 11.40 12.81
CA GLN A 231 -25.66 11.07 13.69
C GLN A 231 -25.81 12.10 14.82
N VAL A 232 -24.71 12.46 15.49
CA VAL A 232 -24.71 13.48 16.57
C VAL A 232 -25.14 14.85 16.03
N LEU A 233 -24.59 15.28 14.88
CA LEU A 233 -24.95 16.57 14.25
C LEU A 233 -26.44 16.65 13.90
N LYS A 234 -27.06 15.52 13.53
CA LYS A 234 -28.49 15.43 13.27
C LYS A 234 -29.31 15.60 14.55
N VAL A 235 -28.90 14.97 15.66
CA VAL A 235 -29.61 15.03 16.94
C VAL A 235 -29.53 16.41 17.58
N ILE A 236 -28.36 17.06 17.59
CA ILE A 236 -28.17 18.35 18.27
C ILE A 236 -28.87 19.53 17.55
N GLY A 237 -29.17 19.36 16.26
CA GLY A 237 -29.82 20.37 15.40
C GLY A 237 -28.86 21.43 14.88
N SER A 238 -29.19 22.03 13.73
CA SER A 238 -28.34 22.96 12.96
C SER A 238 -27.82 24.15 13.78
N GLU A 239 -28.64 24.70 14.67
CA GLU A 239 -28.29 25.86 15.51
C GLU A 239 -27.09 25.59 16.43
N LYS A 240 -26.87 24.34 16.85
CA LYS A 240 -25.82 23.97 17.82
C LYS A 240 -24.57 23.38 17.16
N GLN A 241 -24.61 23.10 15.85
CA GLN A 241 -23.52 22.39 15.15
C GLN A 241 -22.21 23.16 15.16
N ALA A 242 -22.24 24.47 14.91
CA ALA A 242 -21.02 25.28 14.88
C ALA A 242 -20.31 25.30 16.25
N ALA A 243 -21.08 25.47 17.33
CA ALA A 243 -20.55 25.45 18.69
C ALA A 243 -20.01 24.06 19.07
N TYR A 244 -20.75 23.00 18.72
CA TYR A 244 -20.31 21.62 18.94
C TYR A 244 -18.98 21.31 18.24
N LEU A 245 -18.85 21.64 16.95
CA LEU A 245 -17.63 21.38 16.19
C LEU A 245 -16.44 22.21 16.70
N ALA A 246 -16.67 23.46 17.10
CA ALA A 246 -15.64 24.29 17.71
C ALA A 246 -15.13 23.67 19.03
N ALA A 247 -16.04 23.29 19.92
CA ALA A 247 -15.71 22.66 21.19
C ALA A 247 -15.04 21.29 21.01
N LEU A 248 -15.45 20.48 20.02
CA LEU A 248 -14.83 19.19 19.74
C LEU A 248 -13.34 19.33 19.35
N ASN A 249 -13.00 20.41 18.66
CA ASN A 249 -11.63 20.71 18.20
C ASN A 249 -10.73 21.38 19.26
N GLU A 250 -11.28 21.77 20.41
CA GLU A 250 -10.45 22.33 21.49
C GLU A 250 -9.53 21.25 22.08
N GLN A 251 -8.24 21.60 22.19
CA GLN A 251 -7.23 20.71 22.72
C GLN A 251 -7.42 20.50 24.23
N THR A 252 -7.48 19.24 24.66
CA THR A 252 -7.55 18.88 26.08
C THR A 252 -6.14 18.62 26.64
N LEU A 253 -5.93 18.96 27.91
CA LEU A 253 -4.64 18.74 28.58
C LEU A 253 -4.34 17.26 28.85
N GLU A 254 -5.40 16.49 29.08
CA GLU A 254 -5.35 15.04 29.29
C GLU A 254 -5.99 14.33 28.08
N PRO A 255 -5.49 13.15 27.70
CA PRO A 255 -6.08 12.36 26.62
C PRO A 255 -7.47 11.86 27.03
N VAL A 256 -8.47 12.21 26.22
CA VAL A 256 -9.87 11.78 26.42
C VAL A 256 -10.29 10.96 25.21
N GLY A 257 -11.06 9.90 25.45
CA GLY A 257 -11.57 9.06 24.37
C GLY A 257 -12.60 9.80 23.52
N PRO A 258 -12.77 9.42 22.25
CA PRO A 258 -13.64 10.13 21.32
C PRO A 258 -15.11 10.16 21.77
N LEU A 259 -15.66 9.06 22.28
CA LEU A 259 -17.05 9.01 22.73
C LEU A 259 -17.24 9.83 24.01
N THR A 260 -16.28 9.74 24.91
CA THR A 260 -16.23 10.53 26.15
C THR A 260 -16.18 12.02 25.83
N ARG A 261 -15.37 12.43 24.84
CA ARG A 261 -15.28 13.82 24.38
C ARG A 261 -16.61 14.30 23.79
N VAL A 262 -17.25 13.49 22.94
CA VAL A 262 -18.58 13.80 22.41
C VAL A 262 -19.56 14.02 23.56
N LYS A 263 -19.63 13.08 24.51
CA LYS A 263 -20.51 13.16 25.68
C LYS A 263 -20.29 14.43 26.52
N GLN A 264 -19.03 14.80 26.75
CA GLN A 264 -18.67 16.02 27.48
C GLN A 264 -19.16 17.28 26.77
N VAL A 265 -18.89 17.40 25.46
CA VAL A 265 -19.28 18.57 24.68
C VAL A 265 -20.80 18.67 24.57
N THR A 266 -21.49 17.55 24.28
CA THR A 266 -22.95 17.54 24.18
C THR A 266 -23.63 17.79 25.53
N GLY A 267 -23.00 17.42 26.65
CA GLY A 267 -23.52 17.71 27.98
C GLY A 267 -23.53 19.21 28.33
N GLN A 268 -22.72 20.01 27.63
CA GLN A 268 -22.73 21.47 27.74
C GLN A 268 -23.76 22.12 26.80
N LEU A 269 -24.31 21.35 25.86
CA LEU A 269 -25.42 21.79 25.04
C LEU A 269 -26.70 21.56 25.83
N ASN A 270 -27.52 22.60 25.99
CA ASN A 270 -28.84 22.49 26.62
C ASN A 270 -29.82 21.71 25.70
N LEU A 271 -29.62 20.39 25.61
CA LEU A 271 -30.41 19.47 24.79
C LEU A 271 -31.69 19.06 25.52
N GLY A 272 -32.77 18.86 24.77
CA GLY A 272 -34.02 18.31 25.33
C GLY A 272 -33.88 16.82 25.70
N THR A 273 -34.81 16.33 26.52
CA THR A 273 -34.78 14.94 27.03
C THR A 273 -34.77 13.88 25.92
N GLU A 274 -35.52 14.09 24.84
CA GLU A 274 -35.54 13.15 23.71
C GLU A 274 -34.21 13.16 22.94
N GLN A 275 -33.61 14.34 22.75
CA GLN A 275 -32.29 14.47 22.12
C GLN A 275 -31.20 13.80 22.95
N GLN A 276 -31.26 13.93 24.29
CA GLN A 276 -30.34 13.24 25.18
C GLN A 276 -30.50 11.71 25.09
N ARG A 277 -31.74 11.22 25.06
CA ARG A 277 -32.01 9.79 24.91
C ARG A 277 -31.49 9.23 23.58
N GLU A 278 -31.73 9.93 22.48
CA GLU A 278 -31.25 9.52 21.16
C GLU A 278 -29.71 9.51 21.11
N LEU A 279 -29.08 10.52 21.71
CA LEU A 279 -27.62 10.60 21.83
C LEU A 279 -27.04 9.44 22.65
N ASP A 280 -27.66 9.08 23.78
CA ASP A 280 -27.20 7.96 24.61
C ASP A 280 -27.25 6.63 23.83
N ILE A 281 -28.27 6.42 23.00
CA ILE A 281 -28.37 5.24 22.13
C ILE A 281 -27.25 5.23 21.08
N ILE A 282 -27.01 6.38 20.42
CA ILE A 282 -25.94 6.52 19.42
C ILE A 282 -24.57 6.23 20.03
N LEU A 283 -24.28 6.78 21.22
CA LEU A 283 -23.01 6.56 21.91
C LEU A 283 -22.85 5.11 22.38
N ALA A 284 -23.94 4.47 22.85
CA ALA A 284 -23.91 3.06 23.23
C ALA A 284 -23.66 2.12 22.03
N ASP A 285 -24.28 2.39 20.88
CA ASP A 285 -24.03 1.65 19.64
C ASP A 285 -22.56 1.80 19.18
N ALA A 286 -22.02 3.01 19.24
CA ALA A 286 -20.62 3.26 18.93
C ALA A 286 -19.66 2.51 19.88
N ALA A 287 -19.94 2.51 21.19
CA ALA A 287 -19.15 1.75 22.17
C ALA A 287 -19.20 0.24 21.89
N GLN A 288 -20.38 -0.29 21.52
CA GLN A 288 -20.52 -1.70 21.15
C GLN A 288 -19.74 -2.05 19.88
N LYS A 289 -19.71 -1.16 18.89
CA LYS A 289 -18.89 -1.32 17.68
C LYS A 289 -17.39 -1.35 17.99
N ILE A 290 -16.91 -0.48 18.88
CA ILE A 290 -15.50 -0.53 19.35
C ILE A 290 -15.20 -1.89 20.00
N LYS A 291 -16.10 -2.43 20.82
CA LYS A 291 -15.93 -3.75 21.43
C LYS A 291 -15.90 -4.88 20.38
N ALA A 292 -16.81 -4.83 19.41
CA ALA A 292 -16.99 -5.89 18.40
C ALA A 292 -15.99 -5.84 17.22
N ALA A 293 -15.38 -4.67 16.94
CA ALA A 293 -14.56 -4.45 15.75
C ALA A 293 -13.42 -3.43 15.96
N GLY A 294 -13.04 -3.13 17.20
CA GLY A 294 -12.00 -2.15 17.53
C GLY A 294 -10.58 -2.69 17.68
N SER A 295 -10.32 -3.92 17.22
CA SER A 295 -8.99 -4.55 17.20
C SER A 295 -8.72 -5.24 15.86
N VAL A 296 -7.47 -5.64 15.61
CA VAL A 296 -7.08 -6.27 14.34
C VAL A 296 -6.72 -7.74 14.51
N GLU A 297 -6.87 -8.52 13.44
CA GLU A 297 -6.27 -9.86 13.40
C GLU A 297 -4.74 -9.74 13.35
N PRO A 298 -3.97 -10.62 14.03
CA PRO A 298 -2.51 -10.51 14.10
C PRO A 298 -1.83 -10.48 12.72
N HIS A 299 -2.28 -11.33 11.80
CA HIS A 299 -1.77 -11.38 10.43
C HIS A 299 -2.00 -10.08 9.64
N ALA A 300 -2.86 -9.17 10.10
CA ALA A 300 -3.08 -7.87 9.47
C ALA A 300 -1.84 -6.95 9.61
N LEU A 301 -1.04 -7.13 10.67
CA LEU A 301 0.15 -6.32 10.98
C LEU A 301 1.45 -7.13 11.04
N ALA A 302 1.39 -8.46 10.96
CA ALA A 302 2.56 -9.34 10.97
C ALA A 302 3.06 -9.71 9.55
N SER A 303 3.90 -10.74 9.46
CA SER A 303 4.39 -11.34 8.21
C SER A 303 5.38 -10.50 7.41
N SER A 304 6.28 -9.77 8.09
CA SER A 304 7.35 -8.99 7.45
C SER A 304 8.24 -9.81 6.50
N GLU A 305 8.39 -11.12 6.76
CA GLU A 305 9.11 -12.04 5.89
C GLU A 305 8.57 -12.03 4.46
N GLN A 306 7.23 -11.94 4.28
CA GLN A 306 6.63 -11.97 2.95
C GLN A 306 7.10 -10.80 2.07
N CYS A 307 7.35 -9.62 2.66
CA CYS A 307 7.92 -8.47 1.94
C CYS A 307 9.31 -8.77 1.39
N GLY A 308 10.11 -9.53 2.16
CA GLY A 308 11.48 -9.93 1.80
C GLY A 308 11.57 -11.20 0.94
N THR A 309 10.44 -11.73 0.46
CA THR A 309 10.42 -12.90 -0.42
C THR A 309 10.22 -12.51 -1.88
N SER A 310 10.43 -13.46 -2.79
CA SER A 310 10.07 -13.32 -4.20
C SER A 310 10.77 -12.18 -4.96
N GLY A 311 12.01 -11.83 -4.59
CA GLY A 311 12.79 -10.85 -5.36
C GLY A 311 12.30 -9.39 -5.26
N CYS A 312 11.47 -9.07 -4.26
CA CYS A 312 11.01 -7.69 -4.00
C CYS A 312 11.92 -7.02 -2.96
N HIS A 313 11.59 -7.07 -1.66
CA HIS A 313 12.30 -6.31 -0.62
C HIS A 313 13.39 -7.08 0.16
N GLU A 314 14.22 -7.84 -0.56
CA GLU A 314 15.19 -8.75 0.05
C GLU A 314 16.31 -8.04 0.82
N GLN A 315 16.82 -6.91 0.32
CA GLN A 315 17.90 -6.17 0.98
C GLN A 315 17.36 -5.44 2.22
N ILE A 316 16.23 -4.76 2.07
CA ILE A 316 15.54 -4.07 3.16
C ILE A 316 15.18 -5.05 4.28
N TYR A 317 14.64 -6.23 3.95
CA TYR A 317 14.32 -7.24 4.95
C TYR A 317 15.56 -7.69 5.74
N LYS A 318 16.66 -8.01 5.05
CA LYS A 318 17.94 -8.40 5.68
C LYS A 318 18.57 -7.29 6.54
N GLU A 319 18.31 -6.03 6.20
CA GLU A 319 18.75 -4.88 6.98
C GLU A 319 17.92 -4.70 8.25
N TRP A 320 16.61 -4.91 8.18
CA TRP A 320 15.68 -4.87 9.31
C TRP A 320 15.88 -6.05 10.27
N LEU A 321 16.26 -7.23 9.77
CA LEU A 321 16.47 -8.46 10.56
C LEU A 321 17.31 -8.26 11.83
N PRO A 322 18.48 -7.62 11.85
CA PRO A 322 19.24 -7.41 13.10
C PRO A 322 18.89 -6.09 13.83
N SER A 323 17.88 -5.34 13.39
CA SER A 323 17.57 -4.01 13.94
C SER A 323 16.88 -4.08 15.29
N ALA A 324 17.06 -3.05 16.11
CA ALA A 324 16.34 -2.91 17.37
C ALA A 324 14.81 -2.76 17.18
N HIS A 325 14.35 -2.26 16.02
CA HIS A 325 12.92 -2.15 15.72
C HIS A 325 12.26 -3.52 15.56
N ARG A 326 12.88 -4.45 14.84
CA ARG A 326 12.37 -5.84 14.76
C ARG A 326 12.29 -6.51 16.13
N TYR A 327 13.27 -6.22 16.98
CA TYR A 327 13.40 -6.84 18.29
C TYR A 327 12.82 -5.98 19.42
N SER A 328 12.04 -4.95 19.09
CA SER A 328 11.53 -4.01 20.07
C SER A 328 10.63 -4.68 21.11
N SER A 329 9.95 -5.77 20.73
CA SER A 329 9.16 -6.61 21.63
C SER A 329 9.95 -7.74 22.29
N LEU A 330 11.12 -8.12 21.75
CA LEU A 330 11.85 -9.33 22.15
C LEU A 330 13.14 -9.06 22.95
N ASP A 331 13.53 -7.80 23.11
CA ASP A 331 14.68 -7.43 23.91
C ASP A 331 14.50 -7.88 25.38
N ASP A 332 15.52 -8.53 25.94
CA ASP A 332 15.50 -9.08 27.31
C ASP A 332 15.34 -7.96 28.36
N MET A 333 15.91 -6.78 28.12
CA MET A 333 15.80 -5.66 29.05
C MET A 333 14.35 -5.14 29.11
N PHE A 334 13.73 -4.92 27.94
CA PHE A 334 12.34 -4.55 27.80
C PHE A 334 11.39 -5.57 28.45
N GLN A 335 11.57 -6.86 28.16
CA GLN A 335 10.72 -7.92 28.74
C GLN A 335 10.74 -7.91 30.27
N ARG A 336 11.91 -7.67 30.87
CA ARG A 336 12.05 -7.53 32.33
C ARG A 336 11.37 -6.27 32.86
N VAL A 337 11.58 -5.12 32.21
CA VAL A 337 10.94 -3.84 32.60
C VAL A 337 9.43 -3.95 32.52
N GLN A 338 8.89 -4.56 31.46
CA GLN A 338 7.46 -4.80 31.30
C GLN A 338 6.90 -5.69 32.42
N THR A 339 7.62 -6.75 32.79
CA THR A 339 7.24 -7.63 33.91
C THR A 339 7.23 -6.89 35.25
N LEU A 340 8.22 -6.02 35.49
CA LEU A 340 8.29 -5.20 36.69
C LEU A 340 7.13 -4.20 36.75
N MET A 341 6.86 -3.48 35.66
CA MET A 341 5.73 -2.56 35.56
C MET A 341 4.40 -3.28 35.84
N ALA A 342 4.18 -4.44 35.23
CA ALA A 342 2.97 -5.23 35.47
C ALA A 342 2.79 -5.66 36.93
N LYS A 343 3.91 -5.95 37.63
CA LYS A 343 3.91 -6.35 39.04
C LYS A 343 3.67 -5.18 39.99
N GLU A 344 4.23 -4.01 39.68
CA GLU A 344 4.14 -2.81 40.52
C GLU A 344 2.83 -2.04 40.31
N THR A 345 2.25 -2.15 39.10
CA THR A 345 1.02 -1.45 38.72
C THR A 345 -0.07 -2.45 38.35
N SER A 346 -0.26 -2.72 37.06
CA SER A 346 -1.10 -3.79 36.54
C SER A 346 -0.69 -4.16 35.11
N PRO A 347 -1.10 -5.33 34.58
CA PRO A 347 -0.84 -5.71 33.19
C PRO A 347 -1.28 -4.68 32.16
N GLU A 348 -2.39 -3.96 32.39
CA GLU A 348 -2.94 -2.99 31.44
C GLU A 348 -2.04 -1.77 31.26
N HIS A 349 -1.27 -1.38 32.28
CA HIS A 349 -0.30 -0.27 32.17
C HIS A 349 0.82 -0.59 31.17
N THR A 350 1.08 -1.87 30.90
CA THR A 350 2.10 -2.26 29.91
C THR A 350 1.75 -1.85 28.47
N ARG A 351 0.47 -1.51 28.20
CA ARG A 351 0.03 -0.94 26.92
C ARG A 351 0.77 0.36 26.60
N TYR A 352 1.14 1.14 27.62
CA TYR A 352 2.03 2.30 27.51
C TYR A 352 3.28 2.00 26.67
N CYS A 353 3.94 0.88 26.99
CA CYS A 353 5.17 0.48 26.35
C CYS A 353 4.89 -0.17 24.99
N ALA A 354 3.80 -0.94 24.90
CA ALA A 354 3.41 -1.68 23.72
C ALA A 354 3.12 -0.77 22.51
N GLY A 355 2.73 0.50 22.75
CA GLY A 355 2.59 1.50 21.68
C GLY A 355 3.85 1.66 20.84
N CYS A 356 5.04 1.55 21.43
CA CYS A 356 6.31 1.67 20.70
C CYS A 356 7.01 0.31 20.48
N HIS A 357 6.90 -0.60 21.46
CA HIS A 357 7.70 -1.83 21.50
C HIS A 357 6.96 -3.08 21.00
N ASP A 358 5.64 -3.16 21.17
CA ASP A 358 4.87 -4.37 20.85
C ASP A 358 3.51 -4.03 20.23
N PRO A 359 3.53 -3.31 19.08
CA PRO A 359 2.35 -2.76 18.46
C PRO A 359 1.37 -3.83 17.96
N ILE A 360 1.87 -4.98 17.50
CA ILE A 360 1.03 -6.10 17.06
C ILE A 360 0.18 -6.58 18.25
N SER A 361 0.80 -6.90 19.39
CA SER A 361 0.06 -7.34 20.58
C SER A 361 -0.87 -6.26 21.14
N LEU A 362 -0.52 -4.98 20.98
CA LEU A 362 -1.40 -3.87 21.36
C LEU A 362 -2.67 -3.85 20.51
N PHE A 363 -2.52 -3.80 19.18
CA PHE A 363 -3.65 -3.64 18.26
C PHE A 363 -4.53 -4.87 18.13
N THR A 364 -4.03 -6.07 18.46
CA THR A 364 -4.85 -7.28 18.52
C THR A 364 -5.63 -7.41 19.84
N GLY A 365 -5.46 -6.46 20.77
CA GLY A 365 -6.05 -6.52 22.12
C GLY A 365 -5.40 -7.57 23.03
N ALA A 366 -4.25 -8.13 22.65
CA ALA A 366 -3.60 -9.21 23.40
C ALA A 366 -2.83 -8.71 24.64
N LYS A 367 -2.41 -7.43 24.65
CA LYS A 367 -1.89 -6.76 25.86
C LYS A 367 -3.04 -6.51 26.84
N ASN A 368 -3.37 -7.53 27.63
CA ASN A 368 -4.51 -7.54 28.55
C ASN A 368 -4.20 -8.24 29.89
N SER A 369 -5.12 -8.16 30.86
CA SER A 369 -5.05 -8.91 32.13
C SER A 369 -4.74 -10.39 31.88
N GLY A 370 -3.72 -10.91 32.57
CA GLY A 370 -3.28 -12.31 32.45
C GLY A 370 -2.29 -12.59 31.32
N ASN A 371 -2.00 -11.61 30.47
CA ASN A 371 -1.14 -11.81 29.31
C ASN A 371 -0.23 -10.59 29.06
N ILE A 372 0.96 -10.64 29.65
CA ILE A 372 1.99 -9.61 29.50
C ILE A 372 3.04 -9.98 28.45
N THR A 373 3.10 -11.24 28.01
CA THR A 373 4.13 -11.78 27.11
C THR A 373 3.67 -11.88 25.65
N LEU A 374 4.57 -12.33 24.77
CA LEU A 374 4.34 -12.52 23.33
C LEU A 374 3.39 -13.69 23.08
N SER A 375 2.10 -13.43 23.02
CA SER A 375 1.07 -14.47 22.95
C SER A 375 0.38 -14.59 21.59
N VAL A 376 0.65 -13.65 20.67
CA VAL A 376 -0.01 -13.59 19.38
C VAL A 376 0.98 -13.84 18.26
N GLU A 377 0.47 -14.39 17.16
CA GLU A 377 1.19 -14.49 15.90
C GLU A 377 1.83 -13.15 15.54
N GLY A 378 3.10 -13.18 15.13
CA GLY A 378 3.84 -11.98 14.73
C GLY A 378 4.29 -11.07 15.87
N ALA A 379 3.93 -11.31 17.14
CA ALA A 379 4.40 -10.50 18.26
C ALA A 379 5.94 -10.44 18.34
N ASN A 380 6.62 -11.47 17.82
CA ASN A 380 8.06 -11.57 17.72
C ASN A 380 8.69 -10.67 16.62
N GLU A 381 7.89 -9.95 15.85
CA GLU A 381 8.36 -9.00 14.83
C GLU A 381 8.53 -7.56 15.37
N GLY A 382 8.11 -7.28 16.61
CA GLY A 382 8.20 -5.96 17.21
C GLY A 382 7.54 -4.90 16.32
N SER A 383 8.32 -3.88 15.92
CA SER A 383 7.93 -2.94 14.88
C SER A 383 8.15 -3.58 13.50
N SER A 384 7.14 -4.34 13.05
CA SER A 384 7.10 -5.02 11.75
C SER A 384 7.10 -4.03 10.58
N CYS A 385 7.39 -4.54 9.38
CA CYS A 385 7.27 -3.76 8.15
C CYS A 385 5.88 -3.13 8.03
N ILE A 386 4.84 -3.93 8.30
CA ILE A 386 3.46 -3.53 8.09
C ILE A 386 3.00 -2.56 9.17
N VAL A 387 3.47 -2.68 10.41
CA VAL A 387 3.19 -1.66 11.43
C VAL A 387 3.69 -0.30 10.97
N CYS A 388 4.96 -0.17 10.58
CA CYS A 388 5.49 1.12 10.13
C CYS A 388 4.78 1.63 8.86
N HIS A 389 4.58 0.74 7.89
CA HIS A 389 4.00 1.09 6.59
C HIS A 389 2.46 1.09 6.55
N SER A 390 1.79 0.94 7.70
CA SER A 390 0.34 1.13 7.86
C SER A 390 -0.02 2.37 8.68
N ILE A 391 0.98 3.08 9.22
CA ILE A 391 0.76 4.36 9.90
C ILE A 391 0.29 5.38 8.86
N VAL A 392 -0.87 5.99 9.10
CA VAL A 392 -1.49 6.99 8.22
C VAL A 392 -1.44 8.40 8.80
N GLN A 393 -1.22 8.52 10.11
CA GLN A 393 -1.16 9.79 10.83
C GLN A 393 -0.25 9.63 12.06
N THR A 394 0.46 10.70 12.42
CA THR A 394 1.23 10.81 13.65
C THR A 394 1.00 12.16 14.31
N ASP A 395 1.23 12.23 15.61
CA ASP A 395 1.35 13.47 16.38
C ASP A 395 2.72 13.53 17.09
N ILE A 396 3.11 14.73 17.50
CA ILE A 396 4.35 15.02 18.24
C ILE A 396 4.12 15.10 19.75
N GLN A 397 2.97 14.67 20.26
CA GLN A 397 2.75 14.52 21.71
C GLN A 397 3.71 13.47 22.31
N GLY A 398 3.96 12.38 21.59
CA GLY A 398 4.76 11.24 22.04
C GLY A 398 3.90 10.10 22.57
N ASN A 399 4.50 9.10 23.24
CA ASN A 399 3.82 7.91 23.79
C ASN A 399 3.09 7.06 22.74
N GLY A 400 3.67 6.94 21.54
CA GLY A 400 3.10 6.16 20.46
C GLY A 400 1.88 6.82 19.82
N ASP A 401 1.81 8.16 19.81
CA ASP A 401 0.68 8.89 19.21
C ASP A 401 0.69 8.81 17.68
N TYR A 402 0.20 7.69 17.17
CA TYR A 402 0.06 7.41 15.74
C TYR A 402 -1.20 6.59 15.47
N THR A 403 -1.71 6.69 14.24
CA THR A 403 -2.87 5.96 13.76
C THR A 403 -2.46 4.93 12.71
N VAL A 404 -2.81 3.67 12.91
CA VAL A 404 -2.59 2.57 11.99
C VAL A 404 -3.86 2.24 11.22
N ARG A 405 -3.75 2.14 9.88
CA ARG A 405 -4.77 1.60 8.99
C ARG A 405 -4.21 0.35 8.31
N PRO A 406 -4.57 -0.86 8.76
CA PRO A 406 -4.15 -2.09 8.10
C PRO A 406 -4.53 -2.03 6.60
N PRO A 407 -3.59 -2.32 5.68
CA PRO A 407 -3.85 -2.25 4.26
C PRO A 407 -4.78 -3.38 3.81
N GLN A 408 -5.62 -3.11 2.81
CA GLN A 408 -6.35 -4.16 2.10
C GLN A 408 -5.35 -5.05 1.37
N ARG A 409 -5.51 -6.37 1.48
CA ARG A 409 -4.59 -7.37 0.92
C ARG A 409 -4.95 -7.73 -0.52
N TYR A 410 -3.95 -8.17 -1.28
CA TYR A 410 -4.19 -8.83 -2.56
C TYR A 410 -4.86 -10.20 -2.33
N VAL A 411 -5.66 -10.64 -3.30
CA VAL A 411 -6.29 -11.96 -3.23
C VAL A 411 -5.18 -13.00 -3.08
N TYR A 412 -5.37 -13.91 -2.12
CA TYR A 412 -4.43 -14.96 -1.76
C TYR A 412 -3.09 -14.51 -1.13
N GLU A 413 -2.89 -13.23 -0.79
CA GLU A 413 -1.65 -12.73 -0.17
C GLU A 413 -1.36 -13.40 1.18
N LEU A 414 -2.39 -13.65 1.99
CA LEU A 414 -2.26 -14.28 3.31
C LEU A 414 -2.21 -15.83 3.26
N ASP A 415 -2.30 -16.42 2.06
CA ASP A 415 -2.35 -17.86 1.88
C ASP A 415 -0.94 -18.43 1.61
N GLN A 416 -0.51 -19.36 2.47
CA GLN A 416 0.83 -19.94 2.43
C GLN A 416 1.05 -20.99 1.32
N ARG A 417 0.00 -21.34 0.56
CA ARG A 417 0.13 -22.34 -0.51
C ARG A 417 0.96 -21.78 -1.68
N PRO A 418 1.85 -22.58 -2.31
CA PRO A 418 2.74 -22.08 -3.37
C PRO A 418 2.03 -21.40 -4.55
N MET A 419 0.90 -21.95 -4.99
CA MET A 419 0.11 -21.35 -6.07
C MET A 419 -0.55 -20.03 -5.65
N ALA A 420 -0.98 -19.94 -4.40
CA ALA A 420 -1.61 -18.77 -3.82
C ALA A 420 -0.61 -17.61 -3.71
N LYS A 421 0.61 -17.92 -3.24
CA LYS A 421 1.75 -17.01 -3.25
C LYS A 421 2.14 -16.56 -4.67
N PHE A 422 2.22 -17.50 -5.63
CA PHE A 422 2.53 -17.15 -7.02
C PHE A 422 1.51 -16.15 -7.60
N LEU A 423 0.21 -16.37 -7.36
CA LEU A 423 -0.83 -15.48 -7.85
C LEU A 423 -0.80 -14.11 -7.17
N SER A 424 -0.60 -14.04 -5.85
CA SER A 424 -0.50 -12.76 -5.14
C SER A 424 0.77 -11.99 -5.53
N ASP A 425 1.92 -12.64 -5.64
CA ASP A 425 3.16 -12.01 -6.11
C ASP A 425 3.01 -11.47 -7.55
N PHE A 426 2.38 -12.25 -8.44
CA PHE A 426 2.05 -11.80 -9.80
C PHE A 426 1.14 -10.57 -9.77
N LEU A 427 0.08 -10.59 -8.96
CA LEU A 427 -0.85 -9.48 -8.85
C LEU A 427 -0.20 -8.21 -8.28
N ILE A 428 0.66 -8.33 -7.27
CA ILE A 428 1.41 -7.19 -6.71
C ILE A 428 2.28 -6.54 -7.80
N ARG A 429 2.94 -7.36 -8.64
CA ARG A 429 3.81 -6.86 -9.71
C ARG A 429 3.04 -6.31 -10.91
N ALA A 430 1.94 -6.95 -11.29
CA ALA A 430 1.12 -6.62 -12.46
C ALA A 430 0.07 -5.53 -12.17
N TYR A 431 -0.29 -5.33 -10.90
CA TYR A 431 -1.21 -4.30 -10.46
C TYR A 431 -0.61 -3.52 -9.25
N PRO A 432 0.54 -2.84 -9.42
CA PRO A 432 1.36 -2.32 -8.32
C PRO A 432 0.84 -1.04 -7.65
N GLU A 433 -0.13 -0.35 -8.27
CA GLU A 433 -0.61 0.95 -7.78
C GLU A 433 -1.22 0.86 -6.37
N HIS A 434 -1.98 -0.20 -6.09
CA HIS A 434 -2.56 -0.43 -4.77
C HIS A 434 -1.48 -0.68 -3.72
N HIS A 435 -0.45 -1.47 -4.03
CA HIS A 435 0.70 -1.68 -3.16
C HIS A 435 1.41 -0.36 -2.83
N LEU A 436 1.72 0.47 -3.84
CA LEU A 436 2.37 1.76 -3.64
C LEU A 436 1.55 2.72 -2.78
N ARG A 437 0.25 2.85 -3.05
CA ARG A 437 -0.65 3.74 -2.26
C ARG A 437 -0.86 3.26 -0.83
N SER A 438 -0.80 1.96 -0.60
CA SER A 438 -1.00 1.36 0.71
C SER A 438 0.23 1.50 1.59
N TYR A 439 1.43 1.26 1.03
CA TYR A 439 2.68 1.13 1.78
C TYR A 439 3.67 2.29 1.60
N SER A 440 3.39 3.29 0.76
CA SER A 440 4.26 4.46 0.59
C SER A 440 3.49 5.77 0.82
N ARG A 441 3.96 6.59 1.76
CA ARG A 441 3.32 7.86 2.14
C ARG A 441 4.36 8.97 2.31
N PRO A 442 4.02 10.22 1.97
CA PRO A 442 4.86 11.38 2.29
C PRO A 442 5.17 11.48 3.79
N LEU A 443 4.26 11.03 4.66
CA LEU A 443 4.42 11.03 6.12
C LEU A 443 5.73 10.35 6.56
N TYR A 444 6.15 9.25 5.92
CA TYR A 444 7.35 8.49 6.31
C TYR A 444 8.65 9.27 6.12
N LYS A 445 8.58 10.44 5.47
CA LYS A 445 9.72 11.31 5.20
C LYS A 445 9.87 12.42 6.23
N THR A 446 8.89 12.58 7.11
CA THR A 446 8.88 13.66 8.08
C THR A 446 9.47 13.23 9.43
N PRO A 447 10.15 14.12 10.16
CA PRO A 447 10.64 13.82 11.51
C PRO A 447 9.53 13.49 12.52
N GLU A 448 8.32 14.00 12.30
CA GLU A 448 7.11 13.71 13.10
C GLU A 448 6.77 12.22 13.11
N PHE A 449 7.03 11.51 12.00
CA PHE A 449 6.83 10.07 11.91
C PHE A 449 7.65 9.32 12.97
N CYS A 450 8.93 9.67 13.12
CA CYS A 450 9.79 9.11 14.16
C CYS A 450 9.39 9.64 15.55
N GLY A 451 8.95 10.91 15.63
CA GLY A 451 8.59 11.60 16.85
C GLY A 451 7.46 10.94 17.64
N ALA A 452 6.54 10.24 16.98
CA ALA A 452 5.46 9.50 17.65
C ALA A 452 5.99 8.48 18.68
N CYS A 453 7.11 7.81 18.37
CA CYS A 453 7.74 6.81 19.25
C CYS A 453 8.99 7.35 19.97
N HIS A 454 9.75 8.28 19.36
CA HIS A 454 10.97 8.88 19.92
C HIS A 454 10.72 10.16 20.72
N LYS A 455 9.49 10.30 21.23
CA LYS A 455 9.11 11.24 22.26
C LYS A 455 8.20 10.51 23.24
N GLN A 456 8.51 10.65 24.52
CA GLN A 456 7.90 9.88 25.58
C GLN A 456 7.83 10.74 26.84
N TYR A 457 6.68 10.71 27.49
CA TYR A 457 6.48 11.27 28.82
C TYR A 457 5.67 10.29 29.66
N ILE A 458 5.83 10.34 30.97
CA ILE A 458 5.04 9.56 31.90
C ILE A 458 3.98 10.52 32.45
N ASP A 459 2.70 10.26 32.23
CA ASP A 459 1.60 11.08 32.76
C ASP A 459 0.97 10.47 34.01
N LYS A 460 -0.15 11.05 34.45
CA LYS A 460 -0.87 10.59 35.64
C LYS A 460 -1.50 9.20 35.46
N GLU A 461 -1.76 8.76 34.23
CA GLU A 461 -2.31 7.42 33.97
C GLU A 461 -1.26 6.34 34.20
N VAL A 462 0.03 6.68 34.05
CA VAL A 462 1.16 5.78 34.26
C VAL A 462 1.85 6.03 35.61
N ASN A 463 1.90 7.29 36.07
CA ASN A 463 2.56 7.75 37.28
C ASN A 463 1.55 8.37 38.24
N THR A 464 0.97 7.52 39.09
CA THR A 464 -0.18 7.84 39.94
C THR A 464 0.11 8.93 40.98
N ASP A 465 1.38 9.18 41.32
CA ASP A 465 1.74 9.92 42.54
C ASP A 465 2.47 11.26 42.30
N ILE A 466 3.14 11.45 41.15
CA ILE A 466 4.07 12.59 40.96
C ILE A 466 3.67 13.50 39.77
N GLY A 467 2.71 13.07 38.94
CA GLY A 467 2.25 13.85 37.77
C GLY A 467 3.12 13.64 36.52
N ARG A 468 3.07 14.60 35.57
CA ARG A 468 3.76 14.47 34.28
C ARG A 468 5.27 14.62 34.42
N ILE A 469 6.02 13.60 34.02
CA ILE A 469 7.49 13.59 33.99
C ILE A 469 7.95 13.34 32.56
N GLN A 470 8.92 14.14 32.10
CA GLN A 470 9.52 13.94 30.77
C GLN A 470 10.37 12.65 30.77
N GLY A 471 10.04 11.74 29.86
CA GLY A 471 10.85 10.57 29.54
C GLY A 471 11.82 10.87 28.38
N GLN A 472 12.04 9.89 27.52
CA GLN A 472 12.88 10.06 26.32
C GLN A 472 12.31 11.17 25.42
N ASN A 473 13.14 12.14 25.00
CA ASN A 473 12.69 13.21 24.11
C ASN A 473 13.79 13.64 23.13
N GLN A 474 13.99 12.80 22.11
CA GLN A 474 14.94 13.09 21.05
C GLN A 474 14.36 14.10 20.04
N TYR A 475 13.05 14.06 19.78
CA TYR A 475 12.39 14.96 18.83
C TYR A 475 12.50 16.43 19.22
N ASP A 476 12.13 16.83 20.45
CA ASP A 476 12.21 18.24 20.85
C ASP A 476 13.68 18.69 21.01
N SER A 477 14.58 17.80 21.44
CA SER A 477 16.01 18.08 21.49
C SER A 477 16.58 18.40 20.11
N TRP A 478 16.20 17.61 19.10
CA TRP A 478 16.57 17.85 17.70
C TRP A 478 15.92 19.14 17.16
N LYS A 479 14.63 19.34 17.39
CA LYS A 479 13.86 20.52 16.93
C LYS A 479 14.38 21.84 17.50
N ASN A 480 14.90 21.82 18.73
CA ASN A 480 15.52 22.99 19.37
C ASN A 480 17.03 23.12 19.05
N SER A 481 17.59 22.22 18.26
CA SER A 481 19.00 22.27 17.88
C SER A 481 19.25 23.13 16.64
N ARG A 482 20.53 23.42 16.37
CA ARG A 482 21.00 24.07 15.13
C ARG A 482 20.74 23.28 13.84
N TRP A 483 20.31 22.02 13.93
CA TRP A 483 20.09 21.13 12.78
C TRP A 483 18.66 21.21 12.23
N TYR A 484 17.77 21.94 12.91
CA TYR A 484 16.40 22.15 12.48
C TYR A 484 16.20 23.58 11.97
N HIS A 485 15.62 23.68 10.77
CA HIS A 485 15.25 24.95 10.17
C HIS A 485 13.79 24.87 9.71
N LYS A 486 12.88 25.47 10.48
CA LYS A 486 11.42 25.37 10.34
C LYS A 486 10.91 25.49 8.89
N ASP A 487 11.45 26.44 8.14
CA ASP A 487 11.00 26.77 6.79
C ASP A 487 12.05 26.44 5.71
N ASN A 488 13.06 25.63 6.05
CA ASN A 488 14.12 25.24 5.12
C ASN A 488 14.52 23.75 5.29
N PRO A 489 13.79 22.83 4.63
CA PRO A 489 14.11 21.41 4.65
C PRO A 489 15.51 21.08 4.11
N GLU A 490 15.98 21.81 3.10
CA GLU A 490 17.32 21.61 2.53
C GLU A 490 18.45 21.91 3.52
N LYS A 491 18.22 22.77 4.50
CA LYS A 491 19.18 23.01 5.60
C LYS A 491 18.95 22.11 6.81
N THR A 492 17.80 21.45 6.89
CA THR A 492 17.43 20.59 8.01
C THR A 492 18.05 19.21 7.85
N VAL A 493 18.68 18.69 8.90
CA VAL A 493 19.13 17.30 8.95
C VAL A 493 18.02 16.46 9.61
N ALA A 494 17.33 15.64 8.84
CA ALA A 494 16.21 14.82 9.31
C ALA A 494 16.68 13.46 9.87
N CYS A 495 15.87 12.86 10.75
CA CYS A 495 16.19 11.59 11.43
C CYS A 495 16.61 10.48 10.44
N ARG A 496 15.85 10.33 9.35
CA ARG A 496 16.06 9.29 8.33
C ARG A 496 17.32 9.51 7.49
N GLU A 497 17.81 10.75 7.36
CA GLU A 497 19.03 11.01 6.58
C GLU A 497 20.26 10.40 7.26
N CYS A 498 20.30 10.43 8.61
CA CYS A 498 21.38 9.82 9.40
C CYS A 498 21.13 8.35 9.75
N HIS A 499 19.91 8.01 10.17
CA HIS A 499 19.59 6.67 10.68
C HIS A 499 19.16 5.69 9.58
N MET A 500 18.69 6.18 8.44
CA MET A 500 18.35 5.37 7.27
C MET A 500 19.13 5.86 6.05
N PRO A 501 20.48 5.84 6.11
CA PRO A 501 21.32 6.38 5.04
C PRO A 501 21.05 5.65 3.72
N LEU A 502 21.28 6.34 2.61
CA LEU A 502 21.09 5.78 1.28
C LEU A 502 22.10 4.66 1.01
N VAL A 503 21.61 3.55 0.48
CA VAL A 503 22.43 2.41 0.06
C VAL A 503 22.59 2.46 -1.46
N GLU A 504 23.84 2.45 -1.91
CA GLU A 504 24.21 2.49 -3.33
C GLU A 504 23.92 1.16 -4.05
N ALA A 505 23.75 1.22 -5.37
CA ALA A 505 23.56 0.06 -6.26
C ALA A 505 22.44 -0.91 -5.81
N SER A 506 21.31 -0.33 -5.39
CA SER A 506 20.16 -1.07 -4.88
C SER A 506 19.47 -1.94 -5.95
N GLN A 507 19.06 -3.13 -5.54
CA GLN A 507 18.20 -4.04 -6.29
C GLN A 507 16.73 -3.94 -5.86
N GLU A 508 16.43 -3.10 -4.87
CA GLU A 508 15.09 -2.90 -4.34
C GLU A 508 14.14 -2.30 -5.40
N PRO A 509 12.88 -2.78 -5.49
CA PRO A 509 11.83 -2.13 -6.28
C PRO A 509 11.54 -0.69 -5.82
N ALA A 510 11.83 -0.40 -4.55
CA ALA A 510 11.68 0.91 -3.90
C ALA A 510 12.88 1.86 -4.16
N LYS A 511 13.76 1.54 -5.11
CA LYS A 511 14.87 2.44 -5.47
C LYS A 511 14.39 3.64 -6.28
N GLY A 512 15.03 4.78 -6.07
CA GLY A 512 14.57 6.08 -6.56
C GLY A 512 13.34 6.60 -5.82
N ASP A 513 13.26 7.92 -5.59
CA ASP A 513 12.13 8.54 -4.90
C ASP A 513 11.99 10.03 -5.25
N VAL A 514 11.08 10.36 -6.16
CA VAL A 514 10.82 11.76 -6.58
C VAL A 514 10.11 12.60 -5.53
N LEU A 515 9.51 11.96 -4.53
CA LEU A 515 8.80 12.64 -3.46
C LEU A 515 9.74 12.97 -2.28
N ASP A 516 11.01 12.59 -2.37
CA ASP A 516 12.06 12.92 -1.40
C ASP A 516 12.98 14.00 -1.99
N TYR A 517 13.08 15.15 -1.34
CA TYR A 517 13.71 16.36 -1.91
C TYR A 517 15.21 16.21 -2.19
N ASN A 518 15.91 15.28 -1.51
CA ASN A 518 17.33 15.00 -1.80
C ASN A 518 17.53 13.90 -2.85
N ARG A 519 16.47 13.43 -3.52
CA ARG A 519 16.50 12.22 -4.35
C ARG A 519 15.85 12.44 -5.73
N THR A 520 16.12 11.51 -6.63
CA THR A 520 15.54 11.46 -7.98
C THR A 520 14.89 10.10 -8.24
N ALA A 521 14.11 9.96 -9.32
CA ALA A 521 13.53 8.67 -9.71
C ALA A 521 14.60 7.64 -10.10
N GLU A 522 15.78 8.09 -10.55
CA GLU A 522 16.80 7.25 -11.18
C GLU A 522 18.08 7.14 -10.36
N ASP A 523 18.11 7.64 -9.12
CA ASP A 523 19.33 7.59 -8.28
C ASP A 523 19.81 6.15 -7.98
N GLY A 524 18.93 5.16 -8.13
CA GLY A 524 19.25 3.75 -7.95
C GLY A 524 19.52 3.33 -6.51
N LYS A 525 19.09 4.13 -5.52
CA LYS A 525 19.37 3.92 -4.08
C LYS A 525 18.12 3.54 -3.31
N HIS A 526 18.26 2.91 -2.14
CA HIS A 526 17.16 2.76 -1.17
C HIS A 526 17.59 3.28 0.21
N ARG A 527 16.60 3.54 1.09
CA ARG A 527 16.86 3.93 2.48
C ARG A 527 17.16 2.71 3.33
N SER A 528 18.30 2.70 4.03
CA SER A 528 18.63 1.53 4.83
C SER A 528 17.67 1.33 6.01
N HIS A 529 17.26 0.08 6.23
CA HIS A 529 16.42 -0.32 7.38
C HIS A 529 17.22 -0.93 8.54
N ARG A 530 18.53 -0.67 8.59
CA ARG A 530 19.35 -1.05 9.75
C ARG A 530 19.10 -0.14 10.96
N MET A 531 18.70 1.11 10.72
CA MET A 531 18.45 2.12 11.75
C MET A 531 19.61 2.23 12.76
N LEU A 532 20.83 2.40 12.25
CA LEU A 532 22.06 2.36 13.06
C LEU A 532 22.03 3.43 14.15
N ALA A 533 22.42 3.05 15.37
CA ALA A 533 22.50 3.92 16.53
C ALA A 533 23.60 3.42 17.48
N ALA A 534 23.33 3.26 18.78
CA ALA A 534 24.29 2.72 19.74
C ALA A 534 24.04 1.25 20.14
N ASN A 535 22.92 0.65 19.72
CA ASN A 535 22.56 -0.69 20.15
C ASN A 535 23.43 -1.76 19.46
N GLN A 536 24.33 -2.35 20.22
CA GLN A 536 25.06 -3.57 19.82
C GLN A 536 24.66 -4.78 20.68
N TYR A 537 23.92 -4.53 21.77
CA TYR A 537 23.51 -5.53 22.74
C TYR A 537 22.54 -6.55 22.16
N ILE A 538 21.44 -6.08 21.55
CA ILE A 538 20.39 -6.94 20.98
C ILE A 538 20.98 -7.88 19.92
N PRO A 539 21.66 -7.38 18.86
CA PRO A 539 22.18 -8.25 17.82
C PRO A 539 23.24 -9.24 18.32
N THR A 540 24.08 -8.83 19.27
CA THR A 540 25.16 -9.68 19.77
C THR A 540 24.67 -10.74 20.76
N LEU A 541 23.92 -10.31 21.79
CA LEU A 541 23.49 -11.22 22.86
C LEU A 541 22.51 -12.28 22.33
N GLN A 542 21.63 -11.89 21.41
CA GLN A 542 20.63 -12.80 20.84
C GLN A 542 21.15 -13.60 19.64
N ASN A 543 22.43 -13.42 19.25
CA ASN A 543 23.09 -14.11 18.14
C ASN A 543 22.29 -14.04 16.82
N LEU A 544 21.96 -12.81 16.40
CA LEU A 544 21.05 -12.59 15.27
C LEU A 544 21.70 -12.82 13.90
N GLU A 545 20.88 -13.20 12.92
CA GLU A 545 21.31 -13.15 11.52
C GLU A 545 21.70 -11.71 11.15
N GLY A 546 22.85 -11.55 10.49
CA GLY A 546 23.38 -10.23 10.15
C GLY A 546 23.95 -9.43 11.33
N ALA A 547 24.00 -9.98 12.55
CA ALA A 547 24.50 -9.29 13.75
C ALA A 547 25.92 -8.76 13.57
N LYS A 548 26.85 -9.58 13.07
CA LYS A 548 28.26 -9.17 12.86
C LYS A 548 28.37 -7.95 11.96
N GLN A 549 27.60 -7.92 10.87
CA GLN A 549 27.57 -6.78 9.96
C GLN A 549 26.92 -5.56 10.63
N HIS A 550 25.80 -5.75 11.34
CA HIS A 550 25.12 -4.68 12.06
C HIS A 550 26.05 -4.02 13.09
N VAL A 551 26.74 -4.81 13.92
CA VAL A 551 27.70 -4.32 14.92
C VAL A 551 28.85 -3.56 14.27
N ALA A 552 29.47 -4.12 13.22
CA ALA A 552 30.57 -3.45 12.52
C ALA A 552 30.13 -2.11 11.91
N LEU A 553 28.92 -2.04 11.35
CA LEU A 553 28.36 -0.79 10.83
C LEU A 553 28.02 0.20 11.95
N THR A 554 27.49 -0.27 13.08
CA THR A 554 27.24 0.55 14.26
C THR A 554 28.54 1.14 14.83
N GLU A 555 29.62 0.38 14.91
CA GLU A 555 30.93 0.89 15.32
C GLU A 555 31.45 1.97 14.37
N LYS A 556 31.37 1.75 13.06
CA LYS A 556 31.72 2.75 12.05
C LYS A 556 30.86 4.02 12.18
N TRP A 557 29.56 3.85 12.39
CA TRP A 557 28.63 4.96 12.58
C TRP A 557 29.00 5.80 13.81
N LEU A 558 29.23 5.16 14.96
CA LEU A 558 29.63 5.83 16.21
C LEU A 558 31.00 6.54 16.10
N ARG A 559 31.91 6.01 15.27
CA ARG A 559 33.22 6.62 14.99
C ARG A 559 33.15 7.74 13.94
N GLY A 560 32.00 7.94 13.29
CA GLY A 560 31.84 8.90 12.20
C GLY A 560 32.55 8.48 10.90
N GLU A 561 32.74 7.17 10.70
CA GLU A 561 33.39 6.59 9.51
C GLU A 561 32.40 6.28 8.38
N ILE A 562 31.09 6.37 8.63
CA ILE A 562 30.07 6.28 7.60
C ILE A 562 29.88 7.67 7.00
N GLU A 563 30.31 7.84 5.76
CA GLU A 563 29.99 9.04 4.99
C GLU A 563 28.52 9.03 4.57
N ILE A 564 27.87 10.19 4.69
CA ILE A 564 26.49 10.41 4.25
C ILE A 564 26.50 11.58 3.27
N PRO A 565 26.78 11.32 1.97
CA PRO A 565 26.92 12.38 0.97
C PRO A 565 25.71 13.32 0.88
N GLU A 566 24.52 12.77 1.12
CA GLU A 566 23.24 13.49 1.07
C GLU A 566 23.13 14.68 2.03
N ILE A 567 23.86 14.66 3.14
CA ILE A 567 23.84 15.72 4.16
C ILE A 567 25.19 16.40 4.31
N ALA A 568 26.14 16.15 3.40
CA ALA A 568 27.51 16.64 3.53
C ALA A 568 27.60 18.18 3.56
N ASP A 569 26.68 18.88 2.89
CA ASP A 569 26.55 20.34 2.87
C ASP A 569 25.80 20.89 4.10
N LYS A 570 24.94 20.08 4.72
CA LYS A 570 24.22 20.40 5.96
C LYS A 570 25.07 20.15 7.21
N TRP A 571 25.98 19.19 7.12
CA TRP A 571 26.82 18.74 8.24
C TRP A 571 28.15 19.49 8.30
N THR A 572 28.72 19.60 9.50
CA THR A 572 30.04 20.24 9.66
C THR A 572 31.17 19.24 9.48
N THR A 573 32.20 19.63 8.73
CA THR A 573 33.42 18.81 8.56
C THR A 573 34.12 18.53 9.90
N GLY A 574 34.74 17.35 10.02
CA GLY A 574 35.43 16.88 11.23
C GLY A 574 34.62 15.87 12.06
N PRO A 575 35.16 15.42 13.22
CA PRO A 575 34.52 14.39 14.04
C PRO A 575 33.17 14.85 14.60
N VAL A 576 32.22 13.91 14.70
CA VAL A 576 30.86 14.11 15.25
C VAL A 576 30.93 14.63 16.69
N VAL A 577 31.80 14.03 17.52
CA VAL A 577 32.11 14.50 18.87
C VAL A 577 33.36 15.37 18.82
N ARG A 578 33.18 16.67 19.06
CA ARG A 578 34.29 17.64 19.10
C ARG A 578 34.73 17.84 20.54
N MET A 579 35.97 17.48 20.85
CA MET A 579 36.58 17.85 22.12
C MET A 579 37.04 19.31 22.04
N LYS A 580 36.53 20.15 22.95
CA LYS A 580 37.05 21.51 23.16
C LYS A 580 37.92 21.49 24.41
N ILE A 581 39.22 21.75 24.24
CA ILE A 581 40.12 21.96 25.38
C ILE A 581 39.84 23.37 25.92
N LEU A 582 39.30 23.44 27.14
CA LEU A 582 39.07 24.71 27.85
C LEU A 582 40.35 25.13 28.59
N ALA A 583 41.44 25.42 27.88
CA ALA A 583 42.69 25.85 28.49
C ALA A 583 43.15 27.22 27.95
N PRO A 584 43.97 27.97 28.71
CA PRO A 584 44.67 29.13 28.17
C PRO A 584 45.49 28.75 26.93
N LYS A 585 45.58 29.65 25.94
CA LYS A 585 46.36 29.41 24.70
C LYS A 585 47.83 29.07 24.99
N THR A 586 48.36 29.51 26.13
CA THR A 586 49.73 29.27 26.60
C THR A 586 49.72 29.16 28.12
N VAL A 587 50.47 28.20 28.67
CA VAL A 587 50.73 28.08 30.11
C VAL A 587 52.24 27.92 30.35
N LEU A 588 52.74 28.45 31.47
CA LEU A 588 54.12 28.23 31.88
C LEU A 588 54.26 26.87 32.59
N PRO A 589 55.39 26.16 32.45
CA PRO A 589 55.65 24.94 33.20
C PRO A 589 55.42 25.14 34.71
N GLY A 590 54.63 24.27 35.34
CA GLY A 590 54.33 24.31 36.78
C GLY A 590 53.23 25.28 37.20
N LYS A 591 52.62 26.03 36.28
CA LYS A 591 51.50 26.92 36.62
C LYS A 591 50.18 26.14 36.64
N GLU A 592 49.46 26.19 37.75
CA GLU A 592 48.11 25.62 37.86
C GLU A 592 47.14 26.32 36.90
N VAL A 593 46.34 25.52 36.19
CA VAL A 593 45.26 25.99 35.32
C VAL A 593 43.96 25.69 36.03
N ASN A 594 43.31 26.71 36.56
CA ASN A 594 41.94 26.59 37.09
C ASN A 594 40.96 26.69 35.92
N PHE A 595 40.12 25.67 35.79
CA PHE A 595 39.14 25.50 34.71
C PHE A 595 37.79 26.11 35.08
#